data_AF-A0A7V9VW44-F1
#
_entry.id   AF-A0A7V9VW44-F1
#
_cell.length_a   1.000
_cell.length_b   1.000
_cell.length_c   1.000
_cell.angle_alpha   90.00
_cell.angle_beta   90.00
_cell.angle_gamma   90.00
#
_symmetry.space_group_name_H-M   'P 1'
#
loop_
_entity.id
_entity.type
_entity.pdbx_description
1 polymer ?
#
loop_
_entity_poly.entity_id
_entity_poly.type
_entity_poly.pdbx_seq_one_letter_code
_entity_poly.pdbx_strand_id
1 'polypeptide(L)'
;MAREQRSPFGDLVFRHRHRLNLTQLKLAREASLPSRAGLEAATVSERTVAAIEQRHTDPAKWHKPRTSTVAALIDIFGLVRGTPDYDEFVAAARARLPRPIPASTSAPASRTARPSIASPPDDDDGFLTAGREPHLARLQQAIDDAVAGAPGVIFVSASPGTGKTALLEHACRQAVRQHDDLVVLWGECTIHAGSPDPHQPFRQLLGLLAGDTATAGPRQLISPENERRIGNRSDSGVDALLDAGDGLIDRFISTATLRSLVDSGTLEPDTSTRLSSALDSSSGLRPDPLGDREQVFRVVSRYAAAGPTILVLEDLHWAD
;
A
#
# COMPACT_ATOMS: atom_id res chain seq x y z
N MET A 1 39.71 6.75 -20.92
CA MET A 1 39.41 6.10 -19.62
C MET A 1 38.17 6.76 -19.05
N ALA A 2 37.10 6.00 -18.81
CA ALA A 2 35.87 6.55 -18.22
C ALA A 2 36.18 7.08 -16.81
N ARG A 3 35.82 8.34 -16.52
CA ARG A 3 36.02 8.95 -15.20
C ARG A 3 34.98 8.40 -14.24
N GLU A 4 35.41 8.02 -13.04
CA GLU A 4 34.51 7.64 -11.96
C GLU A 4 33.63 8.84 -11.55
N GLN A 5 32.32 8.67 -11.62
CA GLN A 5 31.35 9.72 -11.32
C GLN A 5 30.23 9.20 -10.40
N ARG A 6 29.64 10.10 -9.61
CA ARG A 6 28.46 9.80 -8.79
C ARG A 6 27.23 9.77 -9.67
N SER A 7 26.17 9.13 -9.19
CA SER A 7 24.85 9.31 -9.80
C SER A 7 24.38 10.76 -9.62
N PRO A 8 23.48 11.26 -10.48
CA PRO A 8 22.87 12.58 -10.31
C PRO A 8 22.26 12.76 -8.92
N PHE A 9 21.56 11.72 -8.42
CA PHE A 9 21.02 11.70 -7.07
C PHE A 9 22.11 11.70 -5.99
N GLY A 10 23.15 10.86 -6.15
CA GLY A 10 24.26 10.79 -5.22
C GLY A 10 25.08 12.07 -5.13
N ASP A 11 25.16 12.83 -6.23
CA ASP A 11 25.80 14.15 -6.23
C ASP A 11 24.97 15.19 -5.48
N LEU A 12 23.65 15.18 -5.63
CA LEU A 12 22.74 16.03 -4.86
C LEU A 12 22.81 15.72 -3.36
N VAL A 13 22.78 14.44 -2.98
CA VAL A 13 22.94 14.01 -1.58
C VAL A 13 24.29 14.47 -1.02
N PHE A 14 25.38 14.28 -1.78
CA PHE A 14 26.72 14.74 -1.40
C PHE A 14 26.77 16.27 -1.19
N ARG A 15 26.22 17.05 -2.13
CA ARG A 15 26.18 18.52 -2.06
C ARG A 15 25.37 19.01 -0.85
N HIS A 16 24.17 18.46 -0.63
CA HIS A 16 23.32 18.85 0.50
C HIS A 16 23.94 18.48 1.85
N ARG A 17 24.51 17.28 1.96
CA ARG A 17 25.24 16.84 3.16
C ARG A 17 26.42 17.75 3.49
N HIS A 18 27.23 18.10 2.49
CA HIS A 18 28.37 19.00 2.69
C HIS A 18 27.95 20.44 3.06
N ARG A 19 26.87 20.95 2.47
CA ARG A 19 26.33 22.28 2.82
C ARG A 19 25.90 22.37 4.29
N LEU A 20 25.35 21.28 4.83
CA LEU A 20 24.93 21.17 6.22
C LEU A 20 26.07 20.74 7.17
N ASN A 21 27.31 20.61 6.68
CA ASN A 21 28.46 20.12 7.45
C ASN A 21 28.22 18.77 8.16
N LEU A 22 27.47 17.87 7.50
CA LEU A 22 27.15 16.56 8.04
C LEU A 22 28.17 15.51 7.57
N THR A 23 28.59 14.61 8.45
CA THR A 23 29.29 13.38 8.06
C THR A 23 28.26 12.35 7.56
N GLN A 24 28.70 11.31 6.83
CA GLN A 24 27.80 10.24 6.39
C GLN A 24 27.12 9.53 7.58
N LEU A 25 27.87 9.25 8.64
CA LEU A 25 27.35 8.71 9.90
C LEU A 25 26.33 9.66 10.56
N LYS A 26 26.59 10.97 10.58
CA LYS A 26 25.67 11.93 11.20
C LYS A 26 24.38 12.07 10.38
N LEU A 27 24.49 12.11 9.06
CA LEU A 27 23.33 12.10 8.16
C LEU A 27 22.50 10.82 8.34
N ALA A 28 23.14 9.66 8.42
CA ALA A 28 22.48 8.37 8.66
C ALA A 28 21.74 8.33 10.00
N ARG A 29 22.37 8.86 11.07
CA ARG A 29 21.73 8.98 12.39
C ARG A 29 20.54 9.91 12.37
N GLU A 30 20.68 11.11 11.80
CA GLU A 30 19.58 12.09 11.70
C GLU A 30 18.44 11.58 10.81
N ALA A 31 18.74 10.81 9.76
CA ALA A 31 17.76 10.18 8.89
C ALA A 31 17.04 9.00 9.54
N SER A 32 17.64 8.41 10.57
CA SER A 32 17.07 7.33 11.36
C SER A 32 16.32 7.82 12.60
N LEU A 33 16.36 9.13 12.90
CA LEU A 33 15.51 9.72 13.92
C LEU A 33 14.09 9.95 13.36
N PRO A 34 13.04 9.83 14.19
CA PRO A 34 11.69 10.11 13.75
C PRO A 34 11.59 11.57 13.26
N SER A 35 11.19 11.72 12.00
CA SER A 35 11.03 13.02 11.32
C SER A 35 10.02 13.90 12.05
N ARG A 36 10.25 15.23 12.05
CA ARG A 36 9.27 16.22 12.52
C ARG A 36 7.98 16.26 11.67
N ALA A 37 7.99 15.65 10.47
CA ALA A 37 6.88 15.59 9.53
C ALA A 37 6.08 14.27 9.56
N GLY A 38 6.31 13.39 10.55
CA GLY A 38 5.43 12.23 10.79
C GLY A 38 5.55 11.08 9.79
N LEU A 39 6.67 10.95 9.08
CA LEU A 39 6.98 9.76 8.26
C LEU A 39 7.78 8.74 9.09
N GLU A 40 7.47 7.45 8.95
CA GLU A 40 8.15 6.33 9.63
C GLU A 40 9.68 6.49 9.60
N ALA A 41 10.34 6.17 10.71
CA ALA A 41 11.79 6.23 10.83
C ALA A 41 12.45 5.27 9.82
N ALA A 42 12.80 5.77 8.64
CA ALA A 42 13.61 5.03 7.71
C ALA A 42 14.97 4.80 8.36
N THR A 43 15.31 3.57 8.71
CA THR A 43 16.66 3.25 9.20
C THR A 43 17.67 3.39 8.06
N VAL A 44 18.15 4.61 7.82
CA VAL A 44 19.17 4.90 6.82
C VAL A 44 20.52 4.64 7.47
N SER A 45 21.15 3.54 7.10
CA SER A 45 22.49 3.20 7.61
C SER A 45 23.58 4.06 6.97
N GLU A 46 24.71 4.24 7.65
CA GLU A 46 25.90 4.90 7.08
C GLU A 46 26.35 4.21 5.77
N ARG A 47 26.24 2.88 5.70
CA ARG A 47 26.54 2.11 4.47
C ARG A 47 25.63 2.49 3.31
N THR A 48 24.37 2.79 3.58
CA THR A 48 23.40 3.24 2.57
C THR A 48 23.78 4.61 2.03
N VAL A 49 24.14 5.55 2.91
CA VAL A 49 24.61 6.90 2.51
C VAL A 49 25.91 6.78 1.70
N ALA A 50 26.85 5.93 2.14
CA ALA A 50 28.09 5.69 1.42
C ALA A 50 27.87 5.09 0.03
N ALA A 51 26.92 4.15 -0.11
CA ALA A 51 26.56 3.54 -1.40
C ALA A 51 25.89 4.55 -2.34
N ILE A 52 25.06 5.46 -1.82
CA ILE A 52 24.46 6.56 -2.60
C ILE A 52 25.54 7.51 -3.14
N GLU A 53 26.53 7.85 -2.32
CA GLU A 53 27.61 8.79 -2.70
C GLU A 53 28.79 8.13 -3.43
N GLN A 54 28.74 6.82 -3.64
CA GLN A 54 29.82 6.06 -4.26
C GLN A 54 29.98 6.45 -5.74
N ARG A 55 31.24 6.59 -6.17
CA ARG A 55 31.56 6.85 -7.58
C ARG A 55 31.71 5.53 -8.33
N HIS A 56 31.14 5.47 -9.53
CA HIS A 56 31.28 4.35 -10.43
C HIS A 56 31.62 4.86 -11.83
N THR A 57 32.38 4.06 -12.58
CA THR A 57 32.60 4.25 -14.02
C THR A 57 31.40 3.80 -14.86
N ASP A 58 30.58 2.89 -14.32
CA ASP A 58 29.40 2.32 -14.96
C ASP A 58 28.10 2.81 -14.27
N PRO A 59 27.23 3.56 -14.98
CA PRO A 59 25.94 4.02 -14.46
C PRO A 59 25.01 2.91 -13.98
N ALA A 60 25.14 1.68 -14.51
CA ALA A 60 24.30 0.55 -14.08
C ALA A 60 24.56 0.12 -12.63
N LYS A 61 25.73 0.49 -12.07
CA LYS A 61 26.15 0.13 -10.71
C LYS A 61 25.74 1.16 -9.66
N TRP A 62 25.13 2.28 -10.06
CA TRP A 62 24.69 3.29 -9.11
C TRP A 62 23.61 2.76 -8.17
N HIS A 63 23.77 3.08 -6.88
CA HIS A 63 22.81 2.70 -5.86
C HIS A 63 21.45 3.36 -6.10
N LYS A 64 20.38 2.56 -6.02
CA LYS A 64 19.00 3.03 -6.18
C LYS A 64 18.38 3.25 -4.79
N PRO A 65 18.09 4.49 -4.38
CA PRO A 65 17.54 4.77 -3.06
C PRO A 65 16.11 4.26 -2.95
N ARG A 66 15.71 3.78 -1.77
CA ARG A 66 14.31 3.46 -1.47
C ARG A 66 13.49 4.73 -1.29
N THR A 67 12.19 4.69 -1.57
CA THR A 67 11.28 5.83 -1.39
C THR A 67 11.33 6.41 0.03
N SER A 68 11.42 5.55 1.04
CA SER A 68 11.59 5.96 2.44
C SER A 68 12.91 6.67 2.72
N THR A 69 14.01 6.24 2.09
CA THR A 69 15.32 6.93 2.17
C THR A 69 15.26 8.31 1.52
N VAL A 70 14.59 8.44 0.37
CA VAL A 70 14.40 9.73 -0.31
C VAL A 70 13.57 10.67 0.58
N ALA A 71 12.50 10.18 1.19
CA ALA A 71 11.66 10.96 2.08
C ALA A 71 12.40 11.46 3.34
N ALA A 72 13.21 10.59 3.98
CA ALA A 72 14.03 11.00 5.13
C ALA A 72 15.08 12.05 4.75
N LEU A 73 15.71 11.93 3.58
CA LEU A 73 16.68 12.91 3.10
C LEU A 73 16.04 14.26 2.75
N ILE A 74 14.82 14.25 2.17
CA ILE A 74 14.04 15.48 1.91
C ILE A 74 13.79 16.26 3.21
N ASP A 75 13.41 15.55 4.28
CA ASP A 75 13.13 16.17 5.58
C ASP A 75 14.39 16.78 6.20
N ILE A 76 15.49 16.03 6.27
CA ILE A 76 16.77 16.53 6.83
C ILE A 76 17.33 17.69 6.01
N PHE A 77 17.21 17.62 4.69
CA PHE A 77 17.68 18.68 3.80
C PHE A 77 16.74 19.88 3.76
N GLY A 78 15.57 19.81 4.41
CA GLY A 78 14.58 20.88 4.45
C GLY A 78 14.02 21.22 3.08
N LEU A 79 13.91 20.24 2.18
CA LEU A 79 13.44 20.48 0.81
C LEU A 79 11.92 20.67 0.81
N VAL A 80 11.47 21.85 0.39
CA VAL A 80 10.06 22.23 0.40
C VAL A 80 9.39 21.84 -0.91
N ARG A 81 8.24 21.15 -0.84
CA ARG A 81 7.45 20.77 -2.03
C ARG A 81 7.11 21.98 -2.90
N GLY A 82 7.28 21.85 -4.22
CA GLY A 82 7.01 22.91 -5.19
C GLY A 82 8.17 23.91 -5.39
N THR A 83 9.33 23.65 -4.78
CA THR A 83 10.57 24.39 -5.08
C THR A 83 11.39 23.66 -6.15
N PRO A 84 12.17 24.38 -6.98
CA PRO A 84 13.03 23.77 -7.99
C PRO A 84 14.00 22.72 -7.40
N ASP A 85 14.53 23.00 -6.21
CA ASP A 85 15.45 22.10 -5.49
C ASP A 85 14.77 20.79 -5.07
N TYR A 86 13.50 20.84 -4.64
CA TYR A 86 12.72 19.64 -4.32
C TYR A 86 12.42 18.81 -5.58
N ASP A 87 12.01 19.47 -6.66
CA ASP A 87 11.66 18.80 -7.91
C ASP A 87 12.89 18.16 -8.57
N GLU A 88 14.04 18.85 -8.56
CA GLU A 88 15.32 18.29 -9.03
C GLU A 88 15.72 17.06 -8.20
N PHE A 89 15.59 17.13 -6.88
CA PHE A 89 15.93 16.04 -5.97
C PHE A 89 15.05 14.80 -6.18
N VAL A 90 13.74 14.99 -6.30
CA VAL A 90 12.78 13.90 -6.56
C VAL A 90 12.94 13.35 -7.97
N ALA A 91 13.18 14.20 -8.98
CA ALA A 91 13.43 13.79 -10.35
C ALA A 91 14.71 12.96 -10.45
N ALA A 92 15.80 13.38 -9.79
CA ALA A 92 17.06 12.63 -9.76
C ALA A 92 16.91 11.27 -9.05
N ALA A 93 16.10 11.19 -7.99
CA ALA A 93 15.79 9.93 -7.31
C ALA A 93 14.96 8.97 -8.17
N ARG A 94 14.06 9.51 -9.01
CA ARG A 94 13.13 8.76 -9.88
C ARG A 94 13.68 8.48 -11.28
N ALA A 95 14.72 9.19 -11.70
CA ALA A 95 15.29 9.07 -13.03
C ALA A 95 15.75 7.62 -13.28
N ARG A 96 14.93 6.87 -14.04
CA ARG A 96 15.37 5.63 -14.67
C ARG A 96 16.35 6.02 -15.77
N LEU A 97 17.55 5.43 -15.74
CA LEU A 97 18.50 5.56 -16.84
C LEU A 97 17.79 5.25 -18.17
N PRO A 98 17.96 6.05 -19.22
CA PRO A 98 17.53 5.66 -20.55
C PRO A 98 18.25 4.36 -20.92
N ARG A 99 17.49 3.33 -21.28
CA ARG A 99 18.07 2.21 -22.03
C ARG A 99 18.63 2.79 -23.33
N PRO A 100 19.89 2.52 -23.73
CA PRO A 100 20.32 2.84 -25.08
C PRO A 100 19.42 2.07 -26.04
N ILE A 101 18.61 2.78 -26.82
CA ILE A 101 17.87 2.23 -27.94
C ILE A 101 18.92 1.96 -29.01
N PRO A 102 19.23 0.69 -29.38
CA PRO A 102 19.97 0.47 -30.61
C PRO A 102 19.09 0.96 -31.76
N ALA A 103 19.58 1.95 -32.50
CA ALA A 103 18.89 2.47 -33.67
C ALA A 103 18.61 1.33 -34.65
N SER A 104 17.32 1.09 -34.92
CA SER A 104 16.88 0.27 -36.04
C SER A 104 17.42 0.88 -37.33
N THR A 105 18.31 0.16 -38.00
CA THR A 105 18.50 0.30 -39.45
C THR A 105 18.08 -1.01 -40.10
N SER A 106 17.19 -0.86 -41.07
CA SER A 106 16.41 -1.87 -41.77
C SER A 106 17.21 -2.82 -42.68
N ALA A 107 16.65 -4.04 -42.84
CA ALA A 107 16.73 -4.96 -43.99
C ALA A 107 17.81 -6.09 -43.96
N PRO A 108 17.66 -7.19 -44.73
CA PRO A 108 16.82 -8.34 -44.37
C PRO A 108 17.54 -9.71 -44.42
N ALA A 109 16.82 -10.75 -44.02
CA ALA A 109 17.01 -12.18 -44.32
C ALA A 109 18.19 -12.95 -43.66
N SER A 110 17.85 -13.90 -42.78
CA SER A 110 17.88 -15.34 -43.10
C SER A 110 17.58 -16.21 -41.88
N ARG A 111 16.71 -17.20 -42.08
CA ARG A 111 16.27 -18.23 -41.14
C ARG A 111 17.44 -18.99 -40.52
N THR A 112 17.48 -19.09 -39.20
CA THR A 112 17.61 -20.38 -38.49
C THR A 112 16.91 -20.25 -37.14
N ALA A 113 15.87 -21.07 -36.95
CA ALA A 113 15.09 -21.11 -35.73
C ALA A 113 15.93 -21.75 -34.61
N ARG A 114 16.13 -21.02 -33.51
CA ARG A 114 16.37 -21.62 -32.18
C ARG A 114 15.03 -21.66 -31.45
N PRO A 115 14.72 -22.73 -30.70
CA PRO A 115 13.47 -22.80 -29.96
C PRO A 115 13.47 -21.68 -28.92
N SER A 116 12.53 -20.75 -29.05
CA SER A 116 12.22 -19.76 -28.01
C SER A 116 11.67 -20.53 -26.83
N ILE A 117 12.42 -20.55 -25.73
CA ILE A 117 11.82 -20.76 -24.41
C ILE A 117 10.78 -19.64 -24.27
N ALA A 118 9.53 -20.00 -24.10
CA ALA A 118 8.46 -19.05 -23.86
C ALA A 118 8.86 -18.16 -22.68
N SER A 119 8.86 -16.84 -22.88
CA SER A 119 8.88 -15.91 -21.76
C SER A 119 7.66 -16.22 -20.88
N PRO A 120 7.81 -16.33 -19.54
CA PRO A 120 6.66 -16.41 -18.66
C PRO A 120 5.81 -15.13 -18.79
N PRO A 121 4.50 -15.21 -18.47
CA PRO A 121 3.60 -14.05 -18.49
C PRO A 121 4.07 -12.98 -17.49
N ASP A 122 3.52 -11.77 -17.61
CA ASP A 122 3.85 -10.54 -16.88
C ASP A 122 3.80 -10.63 -15.33
N ASP A 123 4.69 -11.42 -14.71
CA ASP A 123 4.66 -11.77 -13.28
C ASP A 123 5.58 -10.93 -12.38
N ASP A 124 6.34 -9.98 -12.92
CA ASP A 124 7.38 -9.33 -12.12
C ASP A 124 6.87 -8.07 -11.40
N ASP A 125 6.14 -8.28 -10.31
CA ASP A 125 5.97 -7.27 -9.26
C ASP A 125 7.27 -7.00 -8.47
N GLY A 126 8.41 -7.57 -8.90
CA GLY A 126 9.70 -7.47 -8.23
C GLY A 126 9.75 -8.23 -6.89
N PHE A 127 8.76 -9.06 -6.60
CA PHE A 127 8.70 -9.85 -5.37
C PHE A 127 9.59 -11.08 -5.47
N LEU A 128 10.57 -11.19 -4.57
CA LEU A 128 11.46 -12.35 -4.51
C LEU A 128 10.75 -13.51 -3.78
N THR A 129 10.31 -14.50 -4.55
CA THR A 129 9.62 -15.71 -4.04
C THR A 129 10.56 -16.72 -3.38
N ALA A 130 11.86 -16.70 -3.71
CA ALA A 130 12.85 -17.65 -3.20
C ALA A 130 12.91 -17.66 -1.66
N GLY A 131 12.67 -18.83 -1.06
CA GLY A 131 12.63 -19.03 0.40
C GLY A 131 11.32 -18.58 1.06
N ARG A 132 10.33 -18.16 0.28
CA ARG A 132 8.98 -17.75 0.74
C ARG A 132 7.88 -18.71 0.30
N GLU A 133 8.20 -19.71 -0.51
CA GLU A 133 7.27 -20.68 -1.08
C GLU A 133 6.44 -21.40 -0.01
N PRO A 134 6.98 -21.88 1.12
CA PRO A 134 6.17 -22.54 2.14
C PRO A 134 5.17 -21.60 2.81
N HIS A 135 5.53 -20.32 2.97
CA HIS A 135 4.66 -19.31 3.56
C HIS A 135 3.55 -18.90 2.59
N LEU A 136 3.89 -18.70 1.31
CA LEU A 136 2.93 -18.43 0.25
C LEU A 136 1.96 -19.59 0.07
N ALA A 137 2.44 -20.83 0.03
CA ALA A 137 1.59 -22.01 -0.08
C ALA A 137 0.57 -22.10 1.06
N ARG A 138 0.98 -21.78 2.29
CA ARG A 138 0.06 -21.77 3.45
C ARG A 138 -0.97 -20.65 3.37
N LEU A 139 -0.58 -19.46 2.90
CA LEU A 139 -1.52 -18.35 2.69
C LEU A 139 -2.50 -18.68 1.58
N GLN A 140 -2.01 -19.21 0.46
CA GLN A 140 -2.83 -19.61 -0.68
C GLN A 140 -3.84 -20.69 -0.29
N GLN A 141 -3.41 -21.72 0.44
CA GLN A 141 -4.33 -22.77 0.89
C GLN A 141 -5.48 -22.21 1.72
N ALA A 142 -5.20 -21.31 2.66
CA ALA A 142 -6.26 -20.73 3.49
C ALA A 142 -7.17 -19.78 2.71
N ILE A 143 -6.66 -19.14 1.67
CA ILE A 143 -7.46 -18.34 0.73
C ILE A 143 -8.39 -19.26 -0.06
N ASP A 144 -7.85 -20.37 -0.59
CA ASP A 144 -8.63 -21.36 -1.34
C ASP A 144 -9.71 -21.99 -0.43
N ASP A 145 -9.38 -22.29 0.83
CA ASP A 145 -10.34 -22.78 1.83
C ASP A 145 -11.45 -21.74 2.10
N ALA A 146 -11.09 -20.46 2.25
CA ALA A 146 -12.05 -19.38 2.46
C ALA A 146 -12.98 -19.18 1.25
N VAL A 147 -12.44 -19.26 0.03
CA VAL A 147 -13.22 -19.23 -1.22
C VAL A 147 -14.16 -20.44 -1.30
N ALA A 148 -13.73 -21.61 -0.83
CA ALA A 148 -14.55 -22.81 -0.71
C ALA A 148 -15.59 -22.77 0.42
N GLY A 149 -15.69 -21.66 1.17
CA GLY A 149 -16.65 -21.46 2.25
C GLY A 149 -16.20 -21.98 3.62
N ALA A 150 -14.91 -22.30 3.78
CA ALA A 150 -14.29 -22.64 5.06
C ALA A 150 -13.51 -21.42 5.59
N PRO A 151 -14.15 -20.53 6.39
CA PRO A 151 -13.49 -19.33 6.89
C PRO A 151 -12.37 -19.68 7.88
N GLY A 152 -11.34 -18.84 7.92
CA GLY A 152 -10.19 -19.04 8.79
C GLY A 152 -9.48 -17.74 9.16
N VAL A 153 -8.60 -17.83 10.15
CA VAL A 153 -7.76 -16.71 10.60
C VAL A 153 -6.30 -17.16 10.57
N ILE A 154 -5.45 -16.36 9.94
CA ILE A 154 -4.00 -16.57 9.93
C ILE A 154 -3.31 -15.42 10.66
N PHE A 155 -2.49 -15.78 11.65
CA PHE A 155 -1.54 -14.86 12.26
C PHE A 155 -0.20 -14.93 11.53
N VAL A 156 0.27 -13.78 11.06
CA VAL A 156 1.60 -13.66 10.44
C VAL A 156 2.51 -12.85 11.34
N SER A 157 3.49 -13.52 11.93
CA SER A 157 4.54 -12.92 12.76
C SER A 157 5.89 -12.98 12.07
N ALA A 158 6.61 -11.86 12.04
CA ALA A 158 7.98 -11.79 11.54
C ALA A 158 8.74 -10.66 12.24
N SER A 159 10.07 -10.74 12.28
CA SER A 159 10.88 -9.62 12.72
C SER A 159 10.69 -8.41 11.79
N PRO A 160 10.75 -7.17 12.32
CA PRO A 160 10.65 -5.97 11.50
C PRO A 160 11.60 -6.00 10.29
N GLY A 161 11.11 -5.57 9.13
CA GLY A 161 11.90 -5.54 7.89
C GLY A 161 12.10 -6.87 7.17
N THR A 162 11.53 -7.98 7.66
CA THR A 162 11.62 -9.31 7.00
C THR A 162 10.77 -9.41 5.72
N GLY A 163 9.93 -8.41 5.45
CA GLY A 163 9.06 -8.39 4.26
C GLY A 163 7.68 -9.01 4.47
N LYS A 164 7.15 -9.00 5.70
CA LYS A 164 5.78 -9.46 6.03
C LYS A 164 4.73 -8.81 5.13
N THR A 165 4.77 -7.49 5.04
CA THR A 165 3.85 -6.70 4.21
C THR A 165 3.94 -7.07 2.74
N ALA A 166 5.17 -7.19 2.21
CA ALA A 166 5.39 -7.58 0.82
C ALA A 166 4.89 -9.00 0.52
N LEU A 167 5.04 -9.92 1.48
CA LEU A 167 4.51 -11.29 1.38
C LEU A 167 2.97 -11.29 1.33
N LEU A 168 2.33 -10.55 2.23
CA LEU A 168 0.88 -10.42 2.28
C LEU A 168 0.33 -9.75 1.02
N GLU A 169 0.98 -8.68 0.55
CA GLU A 169 0.60 -7.96 -0.67
C GLU A 169 0.70 -8.88 -1.90
N HIS A 170 1.79 -9.63 -2.02
CA HIS A 170 1.99 -10.59 -3.10
C HIS A 170 0.93 -11.70 -3.08
N ALA A 171 0.67 -12.30 -1.91
CA ALA A 171 -0.34 -13.34 -1.77
C ALA A 171 -1.76 -12.83 -2.10
N CYS A 172 -2.13 -11.65 -1.61
CA CYS A 172 -3.43 -11.03 -1.89
C CYS A 172 -3.59 -10.70 -3.38
N ARG A 173 -2.53 -10.19 -4.02
CA ARG A 173 -2.56 -9.89 -5.46
C ARG A 173 -2.70 -11.15 -6.30
N GLN A 174 -2.00 -12.23 -5.94
CA GLN A 174 -2.18 -13.53 -6.58
C GLN A 174 -3.61 -14.03 -6.40
N ALA A 175 -4.16 -13.93 -5.20
CA ALA A 175 -5.53 -14.34 -4.89
C ALA A 175 -6.57 -13.60 -5.73
N VAL A 176 -6.48 -12.27 -5.84
CA VAL A 176 -7.39 -11.46 -6.66
C VAL A 176 -7.34 -11.88 -8.14
N ARG A 177 -6.16 -12.27 -8.65
CA ARG A 177 -6.00 -12.73 -10.03
C ARG A 177 -6.55 -14.15 -10.25
N GLN A 178 -6.46 -15.02 -9.25
CA GLN A 178 -6.83 -16.43 -9.36
C GLN A 178 -8.30 -16.69 -9.13
N HIS A 179 -8.92 -15.94 -8.22
CA HIS A 179 -10.30 -16.14 -7.81
C HIS A 179 -11.16 -15.00 -8.32
N ASP A 180 -12.09 -15.32 -9.21
CA ASP A 180 -13.13 -14.39 -9.62
C ASP A 180 -13.98 -14.00 -8.41
N ASP A 181 -14.47 -12.76 -8.40
CA ASP A 181 -15.30 -12.19 -7.32
C ASP A 181 -14.66 -12.13 -5.93
N LEU A 182 -13.41 -12.57 -5.72
CA LEU A 182 -12.72 -12.35 -4.45
C LEU A 182 -12.42 -10.86 -4.23
N VAL A 183 -12.75 -10.36 -3.04
CA VAL A 183 -12.41 -9.01 -2.58
C VAL A 183 -11.41 -9.07 -1.43
N VAL A 184 -10.40 -8.20 -1.48
CA VAL A 184 -9.44 -7.98 -0.39
C VAL A 184 -9.68 -6.60 0.21
N LEU A 185 -9.92 -6.55 1.52
CA LEU A 185 -10.00 -5.32 2.29
C LEU A 185 -8.79 -5.24 3.23
N TRP A 186 -8.02 -4.14 3.16
CA TRP A 186 -6.76 -4.01 3.89
C TRP A 186 -6.77 -2.80 4.85
N GLY A 187 -6.85 -3.10 6.13
CA GLY A 187 -6.69 -2.13 7.22
C GLY A 187 -5.28 -2.18 7.80
N GLU A 188 -4.72 -1.01 8.10
CA GLU A 188 -3.41 -0.85 8.70
C GLU A 188 -3.53 0.03 9.95
N CYS A 189 -2.96 -0.43 11.06
CA CYS A 189 -2.77 0.44 12.22
C CYS A 189 -1.69 1.47 11.90
N THR A 190 -2.09 2.74 11.80
CA THR A 190 -1.17 3.87 11.63
C THR A 190 -1.12 4.71 12.90
N ILE A 191 0.01 5.40 13.08
CA ILE A 191 0.17 6.38 14.15
C ILE A 191 -0.42 7.70 13.65
N HIS A 192 -1.47 8.19 14.31
CA HIS A 192 -2.06 9.49 14.01
C HIS A 192 -1.72 10.48 15.13
N ALA A 193 -1.12 11.62 14.79
CA ALA A 193 -0.77 12.67 15.75
C ALA A 193 0.08 12.19 16.96
N GLY A 194 0.93 11.17 16.76
CA GLY A 194 1.82 10.64 17.80
C GLY A 194 1.20 9.60 18.74
N SER A 195 -0.08 9.25 18.56
CA SER A 195 -0.71 8.11 19.23
C SER A 195 -1.20 7.12 18.17
N PRO A 196 -1.02 5.80 18.37
CA PRO A 196 -1.76 4.86 17.55
C PRO A 196 -3.26 5.05 17.79
N ASP A 197 -4.05 4.87 16.74
CA ASP A 197 -5.49 4.72 16.87
C ASP A 197 -5.84 3.23 16.68
N PRO A 198 -6.16 2.51 17.77
CA PRO A 198 -6.44 1.07 17.73
C PRO A 198 -7.62 0.69 16.82
N HIS A 199 -8.52 1.65 16.55
CA HIS A 199 -9.71 1.42 15.74
C HIS A 199 -9.51 1.78 14.26
N GLN A 200 -8.40 2.43 13.90
CA GLN A 200 -8.09 2.84 12.53
C GLN A 200 -8.21 1.73 11.47
N PRO A 201 -7.65 0.52 11.65
CA PRO A 201 -7.77 -0.51 10.62
C PRO A 201 -9.23 -0.89 10.40
N PHE A 202 -10.07 -0.89 11.44
CA PHE A 202 -11.50 -1.17 11.31
C PHE A 202 -12.24 -0.04 10.60
N ARG A 203 -11.87 1.23 10.83
CA ARG A 203 -12.44 2.36 10.08
C ARG A 203 -12.12 2.25 8.59
N GLN A 204 -10.89 1.89 8.25
CA GLN A 204 -10.46 1.66 6.87
C GLN A 204 -11.21 0.48 6.23
N LEU A 205 -11.35 -0.64 6.95
CA LEU A 205 -12.11 -1.79 6.46
C LEU A 205 -13.57 -1.43 6.18
N LEU A 206 -14.23 -0.70 7.09
CA LEU A 206 -15.62 -0.28 6.91
C LEU A 206 -15.79 0.76 5.80
N GLY A 207 -14.82 1.67 5.64
CA GLY A 207 -14.78 2.60 4.51
C GLY A 207 -14.67 1.87 3.17
N LEU A 208 -13.68 0.98 3.04
CA LEU A 208 -13.50 0.16 1.84
C LEU A 208 -14.73 -0.71 1.56
N LEU A 209 -15.32 -1.32 2.59
CA LEU A 209 -16.54 -2.12 2.47
C LEU A 209 -17.71 -1.31 1.90
N ALA A 210 -17.83 -0.04 2.30
CA ALA A 210 -18.81 0.91 1.74
C ALA A 210 -18.42 1.46 0.36
N GLY A 211 -17.25 1.09 -0.19
CA GLY A 211 -16.77 1.59 -1.48
C GLY A 211 -15.97 2.90 -1.43
N ASP A 212 -15.62 3.39 -0.24
CA ASP A 212 -14.71 4.55 -0.09
C ASP A 212 -13.25 4.13 -0.33
N THR A 213 -12.88 4.07 -1.60
CA THR A 213 -11.50 3.76 -2.03
C THR A 213 -10.57 4.97 -1.95
N ALA A 214 -11.11 6.19 -1.81
CA ALA A 214 -10.33 7.43 -1.78
C ALA A 214 -9.46 7.57 -0.53
N THR A 215 -9.84 6.90 0.56
CA THR A 215 -9.10 6.91 1.83
C THR A 215 -8.01 5.84 1.91
N ALA A 216 -7.93 4.96 0.90
CA ALA A 216 -6.96 3.86 0.84
C ALA A 216 -5.77 4.19 -0.08
N GLY A 217 -4.57 3.83 0.37
CA GLY A 217 -3.37 3.92 -0.46
C GLY A 217 -3.31 2.82 -1.53
N PRO A 218 -2.47 2.96 -2.57
CA PRO A 218 -2.33 1.97 -3.65
C PRO A 218 -2.03 0.55 -3.17
N ARG A 219 -1.29 0.42 -2.05
CA ARG A 219 -0.99 -0.88 -1.42
C ARG A 219 -2.24 -1.54 -0.86
N GLN A 220 -3.10 -0.77 -0.20
CA GLN A 220 -4.32 -1.29 0.44
C GLN A 220 -5.38 -1.71 -0.58
N LEU A 221 -5.40 -1.02 -1.73
CA LEU A 221 -6.26 -1.42 -2.85
C LEU A 221 -5.75 -2.67 -3.57
N ILE A 222 -4.49 -3.07 -3.38
CA ILE A 222 -3.81 -4.27 -3.91
C ILE A 222 -3.62 -4.28 -5.43
N SER A 223 -4.68 -3.98 -6.19
CA SER A 223 -4.70 -3.89 -7.64
C SER A 223 -5.93 -3.08 -8.11
N PRO A 224 -5.90 -2.49 -9.32
CA PRO A 224 -7.08 -1.84 -9.90
C PRO A 224 -8.30 -2.76 -10.03
N GLU A 225 -8.05 -4.06 -10.22
CA GLU A 225 -9.13 -5.05 -10.30
C GLU A 225 -9.83 -5.24 -8.96
N ASN A 226 -9.07 -5.29 -7.86
CA ASN A 226 -9.66 -5.35 -6.53
C ASN A 226 -10.43 -4.07 -6.19
N GLU A 227 -9.90 -2.90 -6.55
CA GLU A 227 -10.61 -1.61 -6.41
C GLU A 227 -11.97 -1.62 -7.12
N ARG A 228 -12.00 -2.11 -8.37
CA ARG A 228 -13.25 -2.27 -9.13
C ARG A 228 -14.23 -3.21 -8.42
N ARG A 229 -13.75 -4.34 -7.88
CA ARG A 229 -14.60 -5.32 -7.17
C ARG A 229 -15.13 -4.76 -5.85
N ILE A 230 -14.34 -3.97 -5.13
CA ILE A 230 -14.79 -3.22 -3.95
C ILE A 230 -15.95 -2.29 -4.34
N GLY A 231 -15.79 -1.50 -5.41
CA GLY A 231 -16.84 -0.63 -5.93
C GLY A 231 -18.12 -1.39 -6.30
N ASN A 232 -17.99 -2.52 -7.01
CA ASN A 232 -19.13 -3.36 -7.40
C ASN A 232 -19.86 -4.01 -6.21
N ARG A 233 -19.22 -4.10 -5.03
CA ARG A 233 -19.81 -4.68 -3.81
C ARG A 233 -20.21 -3.59 -2.80
N SER A 234 -20.12 -2.31 -3.17
CA SER A 234 -20.45 -1.18 -2.29
C SER A 234 -21.89 -1.23 -1.79
N ASP A 235 -22.86 -1.59 -2.64
CA ASP A 235 -24.26 -1.77 -2.24
C ASP A 235 -24.42 -2.80 -1.11
N SER A 236 -23.82 -3.98 -1.26
CA SER A 236 -23.84 -5.01 -0.21
C SER A 236 -23.15 -4.54 1.07
N GLY A 237 -22.14 -3.69 0.96
CA GLY A 237 -21.47 -3.09 2.10
C GLY A 237 -22.32 -2.06 2.85
N VAL A 238 -22.98 -1.17 2.11
CA VAL A 238 -23.91 -0.18 2.67
C VAL A 238 -25.10 -0.89 3.32
N ASP A 239 -25.68 -1.90 2.66
CA ASP A 239 -26.76 -2.70 3.24
C ASP A 239 -26.32 -3.41 4.53
N ALA A 240 -25.11 -3.98 4.55
CA ALA A 240 -24.57 -4.60 5.76
C ALA A 240 -24.41 -3.59 6.91
N LEU A 241 -23.98 -2.36 6.62
CA LEU A 241 -23.88 -1.27 7.60
C LEU A 241 -25.26 -0.85 8.13
N LEU A 242 -26.24 -0.64 7.25
CA LEU A 242 -27.60 -0.23 7.64
C LEU A 242 -28.33 -1.32 8.45
N ASP A 243 -28.02 -2.59 8.19
CA ASP A 243 -28.74 -3.69 8.84
C ASP A 243 -28.09 -4.18 10.16
N ALA A 244 -26.83 -3.82 10.41
CA ALA A 244 -26.06 -4.37 11.54
C ALA A 244 -25.04 -3.42 12.17
N GLY A 245 -24.90 -2.20 11.67
CA GLY A 245 -23.83 -1.27 12.03
C GLY A 245 -24.30 0.14 12.37
N ASP A 246 -25.56 0.33 12.77
CA ASP A 246 -26.11 1.64 13.15
C ASP A 246 -25.20 2.40 14.15
N GLY A 247 -24.64 1.70 15.15
CA GLY A 247 -23.74 2.28 16.15
C GLY A 247 -22.31 2.52 15.67
N LEU A 248 -21.96 2.05 14.46
CA LEU A 248 -20.68 2.30 13.81
C LEU A 248 -20.70 3.59 12.98
N ILE A 249 -21.88 4.03 12.54
CA ILE A 249 -22.05 5.30 11.84
C ILE A 249 -21.70 6.44 12.81
N ASP A 250 -20.92 7.41 12.32
CA ASP A 250 -20.34 8.55 13.06
C ASP A 250 -19.22 8.19 14.06
N ARG A 251 -18.99 6.90 14.35
CA ARG A 251 -17.93 6.43 15.26
C ARG A 251 -16.75 5.76 14.53
N PHE A 252 -17.06 4.93 13.55
CA PHE A 252 -16.08 4.22 12.72
C PHE A 252 -16.13 4.66 11.25
N ILE A 253 -17.29 5.09 10.76
CA ILE A 253 -17.45 5.66 9.42
C ILE A 253 -18.20 6.98 9.52
N SER A 254 -17.66 8.05 8.93
CA SER A 254 -18.28 9.37 9.06
C SER A 254 -19.54 9.48 8.21
N THR A 255 -20.54 10.19 8.70
CA THR A 255 -21.75 10.51 7.92
C THR A 255 -21.41 11.31 6.66
N ALA A 256 -20.36 12.13 6.69
CA ALA A 256 -19.86 12.86 5.53
C ALA A 256 -19.35 11.91 4.42
N THR A 257 -18.64 10.84 4.79
CA THR A 257 -18.19 9.79 3.85
C THR A 257 -19.39 9.12 3.19
N LEU A 258 -20.38 8.72 3.99
CA LEU A 258 -21.59 8.06 3.48
C LEU A 258 -22.44 8.98 2.60
N ARG A 259 -22.50 10.28 2.90
CA ARG A 259 -23.15 11.28 2.02
C ARG A 259 -22.42 11.44 0.70
N SER A 260 -21.09 11.53 0.74
CA SER A 260 -20.29 11.60 -0.49
C SER A 260 -20.50 10.39 -1.40
N LEU A 261 -20.75 9.22 -0.81
CA LEU A 261 -21.07 8.00 -1.56
C LEU A 261 -22.45 8.09 -2.22
N VAL A 262 -23.48 8.56 -1.51
CA VAL A 262 -24.80 8.85 -2.08
C VAL A 262 -24.69 9.84 -3.26
N ASP A 263 -23.98 10.95 -3.04
CA ASP A 263 -23.80 12.02 -4.02
C ASP A 263 -23.01 11.56 -5.26
N SER A 264 -22.15 10.55 -5.12
CA SER A 264 -21.39 9.99 -6.24
C SER A 264 -22.25 9.25 -7.27
N GLY A 265 -23.47 8.83 -6.88
CA GLY A 265 -24.39 8.09 -7.75
C GLY A 265 -23.90 6.68 -8.11
N THR A 266 -22.98 6.11 -7.31
CA THR A 266 -22.41 4.76 -7.54
C THR A 266 -23.29 3.64 -7.00
N LEU A 267 -24.14 3.93 -6.02
CA LEU A 267 -25.07 2.98 -5.39
C LEU A 267 -26.34 2.77 -6.20
N GLU A 268 -26.97 1.61 -6.02
CA GLU A 268 -28.30 1.35 -6.54
C GLU A 268 -29.34 2.33 -5.95
N PRO A 269 -30.41 2.66 -6.70
CA PRO A 269 -31.39 3.65 -6.26
C PRO A 269 -32.05 3.32 -4.91
N ASP A 270 -32.30 2.04 -4.63
CA ASP A 270 -32.92 1.61 -3.38
C ASP A 270 -31.95 1.78 -2.20
N THR A 271 -30.73 1.26 -2.33
CA THR A 271 -29.66 1.41 -1.34
C THR A 271 -29.37 2.87 -1.03
N SER A 272 -29.27 3.71 -2.08
CA SER A 272 -29.03 5.16 -1.96
C SER A 272 -30.18 5.85 -1.20
N THR A 273 -31.43 5.49 -1.49
CA THR A 273 -32.61 6.03 -0.80
C THR A 273 -32.64 5.61 0.67
N ARG A 274 -32.37 4.34 0.96
CA ARG A 274 -32.31 3.79 2.33
C ARG A 274 -31.20 4.46 3.14
N LEU A 275 -30.01 4.59 2.55
CA LEU A 275 -28.86 5.25 3.18
C LEU A 275 -29.17 6.72 3.47
N SER A 276 -29.71 7.46 2.49
CA SER A 276 -30.10 8.87 2.69
C SER A 276 -31.11 9.03 3.82
N SER A 277 -32.16 8.21 3.83
CA SER A 277 -33.17 8.21 4.88
C SER A 277 -32.58 7.89 6.26
N ALA A 278 -31.64 6.95 6.34
CA ALA A 278 -30.95 6.59 7.58
C ALA A 278 -30.07 7.73 8.08
N LEU A 279 -29.33 8.39 7.18
CA LEU A 279 -28.47 9.54 7.51
C LEU A 279 -29.27 10.76 7.98
N ASP A 280 -30.46 10.99 7.42
CA ASP A 280 -31.37 12.06 7.82
C ASP A 280 -32.09 11.76 9.15
N SER A 281 -32.36 10.48 9.41
CA SER A 281 -33.03 10.03 10.64
C SER A 281 -32.06 9.82 11.82
N SER A 282 -30.76 9.74 11.53
CA SER A 282 -29.69 9.49 12.51
C SER A 282 -29.59 10.65 13.51
N SER A 283 -30.36 10.53 14.58
CA SER A 283 -30.41 11.46 15.71
C SER A 283 -29.58 10.89 16.86
N GLY A 284 -28.26 11.07 16.75
CA GLY A 284 -27.27 10.83 17.82
C GLY A 284 -26.87 9.38 18.05
N LEU A 285 -25.63 9.19 18.57
CA LEU A 285 -25.08 7.90 18.97
C LEU A 285 -26.05 7.17 19.89
N ARG A 286 -26.75 6.16 19.38
CA ARG A 286 -27.43 5.18 20.22
C ARG A 286 -26.39 4.15 20.63
N PRO A 287 -26.09 4.00 21.94
CA PRO A 287 -25.25 2.90 22.39
C PRO A 287 -25.94 1.59 22.04
N ASP A 288 -25.32 0.78 21.17
CA ASP A 288 -25.79 -0.58 20.92
C ASP A 288 -25.47 -1.44 22.17
N PRO A 289 -26.45 -2.16 22.74
CA PRO A 289 -26.21 -3.08 23.85
C PRO A 289 -25.18 -4.19 23.55
N LEU A 290 -24.91 -4.51 22.28
CA LEU A 290 -23.94 -5.54 21.86
C LEU A 290 -22.48 -5.04 21.81
N GLY A 291 -22.29 -3.72 21.77
CA GLY A 291 -20.96 -3.08 21.66
C GLY A 291 -20.35 -3.12 20.26
N ASP A 292 -19.35 -2.24 20.03
CA ASP A 292 -18.76 -2.00 18.71
C ASP A 292 -18.20 -3.26 18.03
N ARG A 293 -17.59 -4.16 18.81
CA ARG A 293 -16.90 -5.35 18.29
C ARG A 293 -17.87 -6.31 17.61
N GLU A 294 -19.03 -6.52 18.22
CA GLU A 294 -20.05 -7.42 17.69
C GLU A 294 -20.68 -6.83 16.43
N GLN A 295 -20.94 -5.52 16.41
CA GLN A 295 -21.44 -4.84 15.21
C GLN A 295 -20.45 -4.95 14.04
N VAL A 296 -19.16 -4.67 14.27
CA VAL A 296 -18.13 -4.82 13.23
C VAL A 296 -18.13 -6.25 12.68
N PHE A 297 -18.19 -7.25 13.55
CA PHE A 297 -18.24 -8.65 13.15
C PHE A 297 -19.49 -8.97 12.31
N ARG A 298 -20.68 -8.49 12.70
CA ARG A 298 -21.92 -8.71 11.97
C ARG A 298 -21.94 -8.01 10.61
N VAL A 299 -21.43 -6.79 10.52
CA VAL A 299 -21.29 -6.05 9.25
C VAL A 299 -20.38 -6.81 8.30
N VAL A 300 -19.18 -7.21 8.77
CA VAL A 300 -18.23 -8.00 7.99
C VAL A 300 -18.86 -9.34 7.55
N SER A 301 -19.54 -10.03 8.45
CA SER A 301 -20.17 -11.33 8.16
C SER A 301 -21.26 -11.22 7.10
N ARG A 302 -22.08 -10.17 7.17
CA ARG A 302 -23.10 -9.86 6.15
C ARG A 302 -22.48 -9.53 4.81
N TYR A 303 -21.44 -8.71 4.79
CA TYR A 303 -20.72 -8.38 3.57
C TYR A 303 -20.08 -9.61 2.92
N ALA A 304 -19.45 -10.48 3.72
CA ALA A 304 -18.86 -11.72 3.25
C ALA A 304 -19.89 -12.74 2.71
N ALA A 305 -21.18 -12.60 3.06
CA ALA A 305 -22.24 -13.42 2.49
C ALA A 305 -22.49 -13.10 0.99
N ALA A 306 -22.07 -11.94 0.51
CA ALA A 306 -22.16 -11.55 -0.90
C ALA A 306 -21.02 -12.13 -1.77
N GLY A 307 -19.98 -12.73 -1.15
CA GLY A 307 -18.92 -13.42 -1.87
C GLY A 307 -17.60 -13.50 -1.08
N PRO A 308 -16.62 -14.25 -1.63
CA PRO A 308 -15.33 -14.44 -0.97
C PRO A 308 -14.67 -13.11 -0.60
N THR A 309 -14.19 -13.03 0.64
CA THR A 309 -13.62 -11.81 1.21
C THR A 309 -12.41 -12.15 2.07
N ILE A 310 -11.28 -11.49 1.81
CA ILE A 310 -10.08 -11.52 2.66
C ILE A 310 -10.01 -10.20 3.42
N LEU A 311 -9.85 -10.28 4.74
CA LEU A 311 -9.54 -9.13 5.58
C LEU A 311 -8.07 -9.19 5.98
N VAL A 312 -7.33 -8.14 5.67
CA VAL A 312 -5.97 -7.96 6.15
C VAL A 312 -5.98 -6.89 7.23
N LEU A 313 -5.55 -7.27 8.43
CA LEU A 313 -5.31 -6.37 9.55
C LEU A 313 -3.80 -6.32 9.80
N GLU A 314 -3.18 -5.22 9.39
CA GLU A 314 -1.74 -5.03 9.49
C GLU A 314 -1.35 -4.18 10.70
N ASP A 315 -0.17 -4.48 11.23
CA ASP A 315 0.50 -3.74 12.31
C ASP A 315 -0.31 -3.54 13.59
N LEU A 316 -1.11 -4.56 13.92
CA LEU A 316 -1.85 -4.70 15.18
C LEU A 316 -1.01 -4.55 16.46
N HIS A 317 0.33 -4.59 16.38
CA HIS A 317 1.20 -4.29 17.52
C HIS A 317 1.10 -2.84 18.00
N TRP A 318 0.53 -1.95 17.18
CA TRP A 318 0.17 -0.59 17.57
C TRP A 318 -1.22 -0.49 18.21
N ALA A 319 -2.01 -1.57 18.25
CA ALA A 319 -3.38 -1.54 18.79
C ALA A 319 -3.47 -1.87 20.29
N ASP A 320 -2.34 -2.15 20.95
CA ASP A 320 -2.20 -2.41 22.40
C ASP A 320 -1.91 -1.10 23.15
#